data_AF-A0A2A4IUH7-F1
#
_entry.id   AF-A0A2A4IUH7-F1
#
_cell.length_a   1.000
_cell.length_b   1.000
_cell.length_c   1.000
_cell.angle_alpha   90.00
_cell.angle_beta   90.00
_cell.angle_gamma   90.00
#
_symmetry.space_group_name_H-M   'P 1'
#
loop_
_entity.id
_entity.type
_entity.pdbx_description
1 polymer ?
#
loop_
_entity_poly.entity_id
_entity_poly.type
_entity_poly.pdbx_seq_one_letter_code
_entity_poly.pdbx_strand_id
1 'polypeptide(L)'
;ERELKRQQAILLKEQERERRRQHTTFIRQLDSRRRWEERERRKHQNLLDRLLVKEKKLQQRRKEMELLSELRRPQEDSSLSDQKPLPTLNRIPGLKLPGQAMADILQVYEFIHNFGQTLGFDMDAIPTLNTFQMALLPDCSVEAEEELLQVLTQLLITAIEDPGIPHPGRHTTLLGHAIRMGDINPHNLSEVLRIYLYANATGEVKALTGLTAERERERRVADHHQTEAEMQHTCANSKNTAYYENLHSNATYKLS
;
A
#
# COMPACT_ATOMS: atom_id res chain seq x y z
N GLU A 1 73.94 102.74 43.43
CA GLU A 1 72.54 102.37 43.09
C GLU A 1 72.35 101.69 41.72
N ARG A 2 72.98 102.15 40.62
CA ARG A 2 72.79 101.55 39.28
C ARG A 2 73.42 100.17 39.09
N GLU A 3 74.49 99.81 39.83
CA GLU A 3 75.15 98.50 39.71
C GLU A 3 74.41 97.37 40.45
N LEU A 4 73.84 97.66 41.63
CA LEU A 4 73.04 96.70 42.40
C LEU A 4 71.81 96.21 41.63
N LYS A 5 71.14 97.13 40.90
CA LYS A 5 70.01 96.79 40.01
C LYS A 5 70.42 95.89 38.84
N ARG A 6 71.65 96.04 38.31
CA ARG A 6 72.17 95.18 37.24
C ARG A 6 72.47 93.76 37.74
N GLN A 7 73.09 93.63 38.91
CA GLN A 7 73.37 92.31 39.50
C GLN A 7 72.07 91.56 39.86
N GLN A 8 71.07 92.27 40.41
CA GLN A 8 69.73 91.70 40.65
C GLN A 8 69.05 91.26 39.34
N ALA A 9 69.16 92.04 38.26
CA ALA A 9 68.58 91.68 36.96
C ALA A 9 69.24 90.44 36.32
N ILE A 10 70.55 90.26 36.48
CA ILE A 10 71.27 89.07 35.98
C ILE A 10 70.86 87.82 36.76
N LEU A 11 70.81 87.91 38.10
CA LEU A 11 70.37 86.81 38.96
C LEU A 11 68.92 86.39 38.66
N LEU A 12 68.02 87.35 38.45
CA LEU A 12 66.64 87.09 38.03
C LEU A 12 66.58 86.40 36.66
N LYS A 13 67.39 86.84 35.70
CA LYS A 13 67.45 86.23 34.35
C LYS A 13 68.04 84.83 34.38
N GLU A 14 68.98 84.55 35.28
CA GLU A 14 69.56 83.23 35.49
C GLU A 14 68.58 82.29 36.19
N GLN A 15 67.90 82.72 37.25
CA GLN A 15 66.79 82.00 37.87
C GLN A 15 65.66 81.73 36.88
N GLU A 16 65.35 82.67 35.98
CA GLU A 16 64.34 82.48 34.94
C GLU A 16 64.81 81.46 33.89
N ARG A 17 66.08 81.49 33.48
CA ARG A 17 66.67 80.47 32.59
C ARG A 17 66.69 79.09 33.24
N GLU A 18 67.01 79.00 34.53
CA GLU A 18 67.03 77.75 35.27
C GLU A 18 65.62 77.19 35.47
N ARG A 19 64.64 78.04 35.79
CA ARG A 19 63.22 77.68 35.82
C ARG A 19 62.73 77.16 34.46
N ARG A 20 63.13 77.79 33.36
CA ARG A 20 62.81 77.31 31.99
C ARG A 20 63.44 75.95 31.70
N ARG A 21 64.66 75.69 32.15
CA ARG A 21 65.31 74.36 32.01
C ARG A 21 64.58 73.30 32.82
N GLN A 22 64.28 73.56 34.08
CA GLN A 22 63.51 72.66 34.94
C GLN A 22 62.12 72.39 34.36
N HIS A 23 61.44 73.42 33.85
CA HIS A 23 60.15 73.29 33.17
C HIS A 23 60.24 72.44 31.89
N THR A 24 61.27 72.65 31.06
CA THR A 24 61.50 71.85 29.84
C THR A 24 61.79 70.39 30.18
N THR A 25 62.57 70.12 31.22
CA THR A 25 62.87 68.77 31.70
C THR A 25 61.61 68.09 32.24
N PHE A 26 60.78 68.80 33.00
CA PHE A 26 59.52 68.29 33.53
C PHE A 26 58.53 67.94 32.41
N ILE A 27 58.38 68.80 31.40
CA ILE A 27 57.57 68.51 30.21
C ILE A 27 58.07 67.25 29.49
N ARG A 28 59.37 67.10 29.29
CA ARG A 28 59.94 65.89 28.65
C ARG A 28 59.67 64.62 29.45
N GLN A 29 59.70 64.68 30.78
CA GLN A 29 59.37 63.53 31.64
C GLN A 29 57.88 63.16 31.54
N LEU A 30 56.99 64.16 31.53
CA LEU A 30 55.55 63.96 31.33
C LEU A 30 55.25 63.38 29.93
N ASP A 31 55.90 63.89 28.88
CA ASP A 31 55.76 63.37 27.52
C ASP A 31 56.29 61.93 27.40
N SER A 32 57.41 61.62 28.06
CA SER A 32 57.95 60.25 28.10
C SER A 32 56.99 59.28 28.80
N ARG A 33 56.41 59.70 29.93
CA ARG A 33 55.41 58.92 30.67
C ARG A 33 54.13 58.72 29.85
N ARG A 34 53.62 59.78 29.22
CA ARG A 34 52.45 59.71 28.33
C ARG A 34 52.70 58.76 27.15
N ARG A 35 53.88 58.81 26.52
CA ARG A 35 54.27 57.88 25.44
C ARG A 35 54.41 56.43 25.92
N TRP A 36 54.77 56.20 27.17
CA TRP A 36 54.83 54.86 27.75
C TRP A 36 53.43 54.32 28.05
N GLU A 37 52.57 55.12 28.68
CA GLU A 37 51.17 54.77 28.95
C GLU A 37 50.39 54.49 27.64
N GLU A 38 50.63 55.28 26.59
CA GLU A 38 50.01 55.07 25.29
C GLU A 38 50.49 53.78 24.61
N ARG A 39 51.77 53.42 24.74
CA ARG A 39 52.30 52.14 24.25
C ARG A 39 51.71 50.95 24.99
N GLU A 40 51.59 51.02 26.32
CA GLU A 40 50.95 49.97 27.11
C GLU A 40 49.47 49.82 26.78
N ARG A 41 48.74 50.93 26.62
CA ARG A 41 47.34 50.92 26.18
C ARG A 41 47.18 50.29 24.80
N ARG A 42 48.07 50.61 23.84
CA ARG A 42 48.07 49.99 22.51
C ARG A 42 48.36 48.49 22.57
N LYS A 43 49.28 48.03 23.43
CA LYS A 43 49.53 46.59 23.62
C LYS A 43 48.31 45.87 24.20
N HIS A 44 47.65 46.46 25.19
CA HIS A 44 46.44 45.90 25.78
C HIS A 44 45.30 45.83 24.76
N GLN A 45 45.10 46.89 23.97
CA GLN A 45 44.12 46.90 22.89
C GLN A 45 44.42 45.81 21.85
N ASN A 46 45.66 45.70 21.38
CA ASN A 46 46.06 44.68 20.42
C ASN A 46 45.88 43.24 20.96
N LEU A 47 46.06 43.03 22.26
CA LEU A 47 45.80 41.73 22.89
C LEU A 47 44.31 41.42 22.91
N LEU A 48 43.48 42.37 23.30
CA LEU A 48 42.01 42.23 23.30
C LEU A 48 41.48 41.96 21.88
N ASP A 49 41.98 42.69 20.88
CA ASP A 49 41.57 42.49 19.49
C ASP A 49 41.95 41.08 18.98
N ARG A 50 43.14 40.57 19.36
CA ARG A 50 43.55 39.19 19.04
C ARG A 50 42.66 38.15 19.70
N LEU A 51 42.28 38.36 20.96
CA LEU A 51 41.38 37.46 21.68
C LEU A 51 39.99 37.46 21.03
N LEU A 52 39.47 38.63 20.66
CA LEU A 52 38.18 38.76 19.97
C LEU A 52 38.17 38.02 18.63
N VAL A 53 39.23 38.15 17.83
CA VAL A 53 39.36 37.44 16.54
C VAL A 53 39.42 35.92 16.76
N LYS A 54 40.16 35.46 17.78
CA LYS A 54 40.25 34.04 18.13
C LYS A 54 38.89 33.48 18.57
N GLU A 55 38.15 34.24 19.38
CA GLU A 55 36.82 33.86 19.84
C GLU A 55 35.80 33.80 18.69
N LYS A 56 35.78 34.81 17.81
CA LYS A 56 34.94 34.79 16.59
C LYS A 56 35.24 33.58 15.71
N LYS A 57 36.52 33.27 15.49
CA LYS A 57 36.93 32.09 14.71
C LYS A 57 36.49 30.78 15.37
N LEU A 58 36.54 30.69 16.69
CA LEU A 58 36.08 29.51 17.43
C LEU A 58 34.56 29.36 17.34
N GLN A 59 33.80 30.45 17.49
CA GLN A 59 32.34 30.43 17.34
C GLN A 59 31.93 30.03 15.92
N GLN A 60 32.64 30.54 14.90
CA GLN A 60 32.40 30.15 13.51
C GLN A 60 32.61 28.65 13.31
N ARG A 61 33.74 28.10 13.81
CA ARG A 61 34.02 26.66 13.74
C ARG A 61 32.98 25.81 14.46
N ARG A 62 32.44 26.29 15.59
CA ARG A 62 31.36 25.59 16.31
C ARG A 62 30.09 25.52 15.45
N LYS A 63 29.68 26.63 14.84
CA LYS A 63 28.52 26.67 13.94
C LYS A 63 28.70 25.76 12.72
N GLU A 64 29.89 25.77 12.11
CA GLU A 64 30.20 24.91 10.97
C GLU A 64 30.18 23.43 11.35
N MET A 65 30.69 23.07 12.53
CA MET A 65 30.65 21.70 13.05
C MET A 65 29.24 21.22 13.34
N GLU A 66 28.39 22.08 13.92
CA GLU A 66 26.98 21.80 14.18
C GLU A 66 26.22 21.56 12.87
N LEU A 67 26.41 22.42 11.87
CA LEU A 67 25.82 22.24 10.54
C LEU A 67 26.28 20.93 9.87
N LEU A 68 27.57 20.61 9.95
CA LEU A 68 28.13 19.35 9.44
C LEU A 68 27.57 18.12 10.16
N SER A 69 27.32 18.22 11.45
CA SER A 69 26.68 17.17 12.25
C SER A 69 25.24 16.92 11.79
N GLU A 70 24.46 17.99 11.59
CA GLU A 70 23.09 17.89 11.09
C GLU A 70 23.03 17.36 9.65
N LEU A 71 23.92 17.82 8.75
CA LEU A 71 24.03 17.30 7.38
C LEU A 71 24.43 15.83 7.31
N ARG A 72 25.19 15.34 8.30
CA ARG A 72 25.58 13.93 8.42
C ARG A 72 24.57 13.09 9.18
N ARG A 73 23.56 13.71 9.78
CA ARG A 73 22.50 12.98 10.47
C ARG A 73 21.78 12.14 9.42
N PRO A 74 21.74 10.80 9.56
CA PRO A 74 21.00 9.96 8.65
C PRO A 74 19.54 10.44 8.62
N GLN A 75 19.06 10.85 7.44
CA GLN A 75 17.67 11.23 7.27
C GLN A 75 16.86 9.94 7.12
N GLU A 76 16.04 9.63 8.12
CA GLU A 76 15.10 8.51 8.05
C GLU A 76 13.93 8.88 7.13
N ASP A 77 14.03 8.47 5.86
CA ASP A 77 13.00 8.63 4.82
C ASP A 77 11.69 7.85 5.13
N SER A 78 11.65 7.12 6.24
CA SER A 78 10.46 6.43 6.76
C SER A 78 9.47 7.35 7.46
N SER A 79 9.82 8.61 7.72
CA SER A 79 8.94 9.58 8.37
C SER A 79 8.45 10.64 7.38
N LEU A 80 7.16 10.59 7.04
CA LEU A 80 6.49 11.68 6.35
C LEU A 80 6.46 12.89 7.29
N SER A 81 7.07 14.01 6.89
CA SER A 81 7.10 15.27 7.66
C SER A 81 5.72 15.91 7.82
N ASP A 82 4.77 15.57 6.96
CA ASP A 82 3.37 15.98 6.98
C ASP A 82 2.49 14.72 7.02
N GLN A 83 2.22 14.23 8.23
CA GLN A 83 1.32 13.09 8.43
C GLN A 83 -0.13 13.53 8.19
N LYS A 84 -0.53 13.56 6.92
CA LYS A 84 -1.95 13.70 6.58
C LYS A 84 -2.68 12.45 7.05
N PRO A 85 -3.81 12.58 7.78
CA PRO A 85 -4.62 11.41 8.10
C PRO A 85 -5.05 10.74 6.79
N LEU A 86 -5.06 9.41 6.78
CA LEU A 86 -5.63 8.68 5.66
C LEU A 86 -7.08 9.12 5.48
N PRO A 87 -7.55 9.28 4.22
CA PRO A 87 -8.95 9.60 3.98
C PRO A 87 -9.84 8.52 4.59
N THR A 88 -10.96 8.94 5.17
CA THR A 88 -11.98 8.01 5.65
C THR A 88 -12.64 7.34 4.44
N LEU A 89 -12.49 6.03 4.33
CA LEU A 89 -13.15 5.24 3.29
C LEU A 89 -14.56 4.88 3.78
N ASN A 90 -15.54 5.70 3.39
CA ASN A 90 -16.94 5.41 3.67
C ASN A 90 -17.44 4.29 2.74
N ARG A 91 -18.31 3.42 3.27
CA ARG A 91 -19.02 2.46 2.41
C ARG A 91 -19.90 3.19 1.40
N ILE A 92 -20.03 2.59 0.22
CA ILE A 92 -20.98 3.06 -0.79
C ILE A 92 -22.40 3.01 -0.19
N PRO A 93 -23.17 4.11 -0.22
CA PRO A 93 -24.54 4.11 0.30
C PRO A 93 -25.38 3.01 -0.35
N GLY A 94 -26.12 2.24 0.47
CA GLY A 94 -26.98 1.15 -0.01
C GLY A 94 -26.26 -0.17 -0.31
N LEU A 95 -24.92 -0.20 -0.35
CA LEU A 95 -24.16 -1.44 -0.48
C LEU A 95 -24.13 -2.20 0.85
N LYS A 96 -24.84 -3.32 0.89
CA LYS A 96 -24.91 -4.22 2.05
C LYS A 96 -23.95 -5.40 1.92
N LEU A 97 -23.52 -5.73 0.70
CA LEU A 97 -22.65 -6.87 0.44
C LEU A 97 -21.16 -6.63 0.76
N PRO A 98 -20.39 -7.70 1.01
CA PRO A 98 -18.94 -7.66 0.94
C PRO A 98 -18.44 -7.23 -0.44
N GLY A 99 -17.25 -6.62 -0.50
CA GLY A 99 -16.68 -6.12 -1.75
C GLY A 99 -16.52 -7.20 -2.83
N GLN A 100 -16.12 -8.42 -2.44
CA GLN A 100 -16.00 -9.55 -3.37
C GLN A 100 -17.35 -9.94 -3.98
N ALA A 101 -18.38 -10.14 -3.15
CA ALA A 101 -19.71 -10.51 -3.63
C ALA A 101 -20.31 -9.44 -4.56
N MET A 102 -20.09 -8.16 -4.28
CA MET A 102 -20.50 -7.07 -5.17
C MET A 102 -19.74 -7.10 -6.50
N ALA A 103 -18.43 -7.38 -6.48
CA ALA A 103 -17.64 -7.50 -7.69
C ALA A 103 -18.11 -8.68 -8.56
N ASP A 104 -18.40 -9.82 -7.95
CA ASP A 104 -18.90 -11.01 -8.65
C ASP A 104 -20.27 -10.74 -9.28
N ILE A 105 -21.19 -10.08 -8.55
CA ILE A 105 -22.49 -9.66 -9.11
C ILE A 105 -22.30 -8.67 -10.26
N LEU A 106 -21.42 -7.68 -10.13
CA LEU A 106 -21.16 -6.72 -11.20
C LEU A 106 -20.64 -7.43 -12.46
N GLN A 107 -19.77 -8.42 -12.30
CA GLN A 107 -19.28 -9.22 -13.41
C GLN A 107 -20.42 -9.97 -14.13
N VAL A 108 -21.30 -10.62 -13.38
CA VAL A 108 -22.47 -11.33 -13.94
C VAL A 108 -23.46 -10.34 -14.58
N TYR A 109 -23.75 -9.22 -13.92
CA TYR A 109 -24.66 -8.19 -14.41
C TYR A 109 -24.18 -7.62 -15.74
N GLU A 110 -22.92 -7.20 -15.84
CA GLU A 110 -22.33 -6.69 -17.08
C GLU A 110 -22.28 -7.76 -18.17
N PHE A 111 -21.97 -9.02 -17.81
CA PHE A 111 -22.00 -10.13 -18.77
C PHE A 111 -23.40 -10.29 -19.39
N ILE A 112 -24.45 -10.30 -18.58
CA ILE A 112 -25.83 -10.43 -19.07
C ILE A 112 -26.25 -9.18 -19.88
N HIS A 113 -25.84 -7.97 -19.48
CA HIS A 113 -26.18 -6.77 -20.25
C HIS A 113 -25.52 -6.73 -21.63
N ASN A 114 -24.31 -7.29 -21.75
CA ASN A 114 -23.58 -7.31 -23.01
C ASN A 114 -23.97 -8.50 -23.92
N PHE A 115 -24.27 -9.67 -23.35
CA PHE A 115 -24.50 -10.91 -24.11
C PHE A 115 -25.91 -11.49 -23.97
N GLY A 116 -26.76 -10.92 -23.12
CA GLY A 116 -28.06 -11.47 -22.72
C GLY A 116 -28.97 -11.79 -23.90
N GLN A 117 -29.06 -10.87 -24.88
CA GLN A 117 -29.87 -11.09 -26.09
C GLN A 117 -29.43 -12.34 -26.85
N THR A 118 -28.13 -12.61 -26.92
CA THR A 118 -27.58 -13.79 -27.62
C THR A 118 -27.82 -15.08 -26.82
N LEU A 119 -27.83 -14.97 -25.49
CA LEU A 119 -28.10 -16.08 -24.57
C LEU A 119 -29.61 -16.34 -24.35
N GLY A 120 -30.48 -15.63 -25.08
CA GLY A 120 -31.93 -15.81 -25.01
C GLY A 120 -32.59 -15.16 -23.80
N PHE A 121 -31.93 -14.19 -23.15
CA PHE A 121 -32.57 -13.38 -22.12
C PHE A 121 -33.56 -12.38 -22.73
N ASP A 122 -34.68 -12.19 -22.04
CA ASP A 122 -35.52 -11.02 -22.23
C ASP A 122 -34.85 -9.82 -21.56
N MET A 123 -34.35 -8.89 -22.38
CA MET A 123 -33.59 -7.72 -21.90
C MET A 123 -34.44 -6.77 -21.04
N ASP A 124 -35.77 -6.82 -21.18
CA ASP A 124 -36.69 -6.01 -20.39
C ASP A 124 -36.97 -6.63 -19.01
N ALA A 125 -36.63 -7.91 -18.82
CA ALA A 125 -36.85 -8.68 -17.59
C ALA A 125 -35.56 -8.98 -16.82
N ILE A 126 -34.43 -8.35 -17.17
CA ILE A 126 -33.16 -8.58 -16.46
C ILE A 126 -33.24 -7.98 -15.04
N PRO A 127 -32.86 -8.75 -13.99
CA PRO A 127 -32.85 -8.25 -12.63
C PRO A 127 -31.90 -7.07 -12.45
N THR A 128 -32.31 -6.10 -11.65
CA THR A 128 -31.46 -4.95 -11.32
C THR A 128 -30.30 -5.37 -10.42
N LEU A 129 -29.23 -4.56 -10.36
CA LEU A 129 -28.15 -4.78 -9.38
C LEU A 129 -28.66 -4.84 -7.93
N ASN A 130 -29.70 -4.06 -7.61
CA ASN A 130 -30.31 -4.12 -6.29
C ASN A 130 -31.06 -5.43 -6.07
N THR A 131 -31.75 -5.96 -7.09
CA THR A 131 -32.39 -7.28 -7.02
C THR A 131 -31.37 -8.37 -6.74
N PHE A 132 -30.27 -8.41 -7.52
CA PHE A 132 -29.17 -9.36 -7.27
C PHE A 132 -28.59 -9.21 -5.86
N GLN A 133 -28.39 -7.98 -5.39
CA GLN A 133 -27.94 -7.76 -4.02
C GLN A 133 -28.93 -8.35 -3.01
N MET A 134 -30.22 -8.05 -3.13
CA MET A 134 -31.25 -8.53 -2.20
C MET A 134 -31.38 -10.05 -2.21
N ALA A 135 -31.22 -10.70 -3.36
CA ALA A 135 -31.27 -12.16 -3.49
C ALA A 135 -30.17 -12.89 -2.69
N LEU A 136 -29.03 -12.23 -2.44
CA LEU A 136 -27.90 -12.82 -1.71
C LEU A 136 -27.85 -12.46 -0.22
N LEU A 137 -28.76 -11.61 0.25
CA LEU A 137 -28.79 -11.23 1.67
C LEU A 137 -29.54 -12.29 2.50
N PRO A 138 -29.23 -12.41 3.81
CA PRO A 138 -29.94 -13.34 4.69
C PRO A 138 -31.45 -13.05 4.79
N ASP A 139 -31.84 -11.79 4.63
CA ASP A 139 -33.21 -11.31 4.53
C ASP A 139 -33.65 -11.18 3.06
N CYS A 140 -33.33 -12.18 2.24
CA CYS A 140 -33.70 -12.18 0.83
C CYS A 140 -35.23 -12.10 0.65
N SER A 141 -35.64 -11.31 -0.35
CA SER A 141 -37.02 -11.33 -0.83
C SER A 141 -37.19 -12.56 -1.72
N VAL A 142 -38.33 -13.24 -1.57
CA VAL A 142 -38.65 -14.44 -2.37
C VAL A 142 -38.65 -14.10 -3.86
N GLU A 143 -39.16 -12.92 -4.21
CA GLU A 143 -39.17 -12.43 -5.59
C GLU A 143 -37.75 -12.24 -6.14
N ALA A 144 -36.84 -11.65 -5.34
CA ALA A 144 -35.46 -11.46 -5.74
C ALA A 144 -34.70 -12.79 -5.89
N GLU A 145 -34.97 -13.76 -5.01
CA GLU A 145 -34.42 -15.11 -5.10
C GLU A 145 -34.93 -15.82 -6.37
N GLU A 146 -36.22 -15.76 -6.66
CA GLU A 146 -36.82 -16.34 -7.86
C GLU A 146 -36.21 -15.76 -9.14
N GLU A 147 -36.04 -14.43 -9.21
CA GLU A 147 -35.36 -13.76 -10.34
C GLU A 147 -33.91 -14.23 -10.51
N LEU A 148 -33.15 -14.37 -9.42
CA LEU A 148 -31.79 -14.91 -9.46
C LEU A 148 -31.76 -16.36 -9.97
N LEU A 149 -32.69 -17.21 -9.49
CA LEU A 149 -32.80 -18.61 -9.91
C LEU A 149 -33.18 -18.75 -11.39
N GLN A 150 -34.02 -17.86 -11.91
CA GLN A 150 -34.33 -17.80 -13.34
C GLN A 150 -33.10 -17.47 -14.17
N VAL A 151 -32.31 -16.47 -13.75
CA VAL A 151 -31.06 -16.11 -14.42
C VAL A 151 -30.08 -17.29 -14.41
N LEU A 152 -29.88 -17.94 -13.25
CA LEU A 152 -29.00 -19.10 -13.13
C LEU A 152 -29.46 -20.27 -14.00
N THR A 153 -30.77 -20.51 -14.07
CA THR A 153 -31.36 -21.55 -14.89
C THR A 153 -31.11 -21.30 -16.37
N GLN A 154 -31.34 -20.06 -16.85
CA GLN A 154 -31.08 -19.70 -18.24
C GLN A 154 -29.58 -19.82 -18.60
N LEU A 155 -28.69 -19.33 -17.73
CA LEU A 155 -27.24 -19.48 -17.92
C LEU A 155 -26.84 -20.96 -17.98
N LEU A 156 -27.37 -21.80 -17.10
CA LEU A 156 -27.05 -23.23 -17.09
C LEU A 156 -27.58 -23.94 -18.35
N ILE A 157 -28.80 -23.64 -18.79
CA ILE A 157 -29.36 -24.15 -20.05
C ILE A 157 -28.43 -23.79 -21.21
N THR A 158 -28.09 -22.50 -21.34
CA THR A 158 -27.22 -22.04 -22.43
C THR A 158 -25.87 -22.75 -22.42
N ALA A 159 -25.25 -22.91 -21.24
CA ALA A 159 -23.96 -23.58 -21.09
C ALA A 159 -24.02 -25.09 -21.41
N ILE A 160 -25.14 -25.76 -21.12
CA ILE A 160 -25.39 -27.17 -21.46
C ILE A 160 -25.67 -27.35 -22.96
N GLU A 161 -26.22 -26.35 -23.62
CA GLU A 161 -26.45 -26.38 -25.06
C GLU A 161 -25.17 -26.11 -25.86
N ASP A 162 -24.41 -25.08 -25.48
CA ASP A 162 -23.16 -24.67 -26.12
C ASP A 162 -22.24 -23.98 -25.08
N PRO A 163 -21.02 -24.49 -24.78
CA PRO A 163 -20.28 -25.55 -25.47
C PRO A 163 -20.78 -26.98 -25.20
N GLY A 164 -21.67 -27.15 -24.22
CA GLY A 164 -22.22 -28.43 -23.81
C GLY A 164 -21.32 -29.23 -22.88
N ILE A 165 -21.67 -30.51 -22.70
CA ILE A 165 -21.11 -31.35 -21.63
C ILE A 165 -20.07 -32.33 -22.19
N PRO A 166 -18.87 -32.43 -21.61
CA PRO A 166 -17.91 -33.47 -21.96
C PRO A 166 -18.50 -34.87 -21.72
N HIS A 167 -18.48 -35.74 -22.73
CA HIS A 167 -19.01 -37.12 -22.65
C HIS A 167 -20.41 -37.24 -21.99
N PRO A 168 -21.48 -36.68 -22.59
CA PRO A 168 -22.80 -36.59 -21.97
C PRO A 168 -23.37 -37.92 -21.45
N GLY A 169 -23.06 -39.04 -22.11
CA GLY A 169 -23.50 -40.37 -21.70
C GLY A 169 -22.92 -40.87 -20.37
N ARG A 170 -21.88 -40.21 -19.83
CA ARG A 170 -21.31 -40.51 -18.51
C ARG A 170 -21.87 -39.63 -17.38
N HIS A 171 -22.45 -38.48 -17.73
CA HIS A 171 -22.90 -37.46 -16.78
C HIS A 171 -24.42 -37.32 -16.86
N THR A 172 -25.09 -38.24 -16.17
CA THR A 172 -26.54 -38.39 -16.18
C THR A 172 -27.14 -38.14 -14.79
N THR A 173 -28.44 -37.86 -14.75
CA THR A 173 -29.20 -37.79 -13.48
C THR A 173 -29.20 -39.15 -12.77
N LEU A 174 -29.68 -39.20 -11.53
CA LEU A 174 -29.78 -40.46 -10.78
C LEU A 174 -30.60 -41.54 -11.52
N LEU A 175 -31.57 -41.10 -12.33
CA LEU A 175 -32.41 -41.97 -13.17
C LEU A 175 -31.75 -42.36 -14.50
N GLY A 176 -30.51 -41.92 -14.77
CA GLY A 176 -29.76 -42.25 -15.97
C GLY A 176 -30.10 -41.39 -17.19
N HIS A 177 -30.89 -40.33 -17.04
CA HIS A 177 -31.20 -39.42 -18.15
C HIS A 177 -30.05 -38.42 -18.36
N ALA A 178 -29.73 -38.13 -19.63
CA ALA A 178 -28.81 -37.05 -19.95
C ALA A 178 -29.41 -35.71 -19.49
N ILE A 179 -28.64 -34.90 -18.79
CA ILE A 179 -29.14 -33.63 -18.24
C ILE A 179 -29.60 -32.63 -19.32
N ARG A 180 -29.08 -32.75 -20.55
CA ARG A 180 -29.57 -31.99 -21.72
C ARG A 180 -31.02 -32.30 -22.12
N MET A 181 -31.52 -33.49 -21.77
CA MET A 181 -32.88 -33.93 -22.15
C MET A 181 -33.93 -33.62 -21.07
N GLY A 182 -33.50 -33.18 -19.89
CA GLY A 182 -34.40 -32.90 -18.77
C GLY A 182 -34.74 -31.42 -18.68
N ASP A 183 -35.96 -31.12 -18.23
CA ASP A 183 -36.35 -29.76 -17.89
C ASP A 183 -35.60 -29.31 -16.64
N ILE A 184 -34.94 -28.15 -16.74
CA ILE A 184 -34.25 -27.52 -15.61
C ILE A 184 -35.23 -26.57 -14.94
N ASN A 185 -35.42 -26.75 -13.64
CA ASN A 185 -36.29 -25.94 -12.81
C ASN A 185 -35.65 -25.70 -11.43
N PRO A 186 -36.16 -24.76 -10.62
CA PRO A 186 -35.56 -24.43 -9.33
C PRO A 186 -35.35 -25.62 -8.37
N HIS A 187 -36.15 -26.68 -8.47
CA HIS A 187 -36.06 -27.84 -7.58
C HIS A 187 -34.93 -28.81 -7.95
N ASN A 188 -34.48 -28.81 -9.21
CA ASN A 188 -33.41 -29.69 -9.69
C ASN A 188 -32.14 -28.93 -10.13
N LEU A 189 -32.18 -27.60 -10.12
CA LEU A 189 -31.09 -26.73 -10.57
C LEU A 189 -29.76 -27.08 -9.91
N SER A 190 -29.76 -27.31 -8.59
CA SER A 190 -28.55 -27.65 -7.83
C SER A 190 -27.95 -29.00 -8.25
N GLU A 191 -28.78 -30.02 -8.50
CA GLU A 191 -28.32 -31.31 -9.01
C GLU A 191 -27.70 -31.15 -10.39
N VAL A 192 -28.40 -30.47 -11.31
CA VAL A 192 -27.94 -30.32 -12.70
C VAL A 192 -26.65 -29.50 -12.76
N LEU A 193 -26.56 -28.40 -11.99
CA LEU A 193 -25.37 -27.56 -11.91
C LEU A 193 -24.16 -28.36 -11.40
N ARG A 194 -24.35 -29.14 -10.34
CA ARG A 194 -23.32 -30.02 -9.79
C ARG A 194 -22.81 -31.04 -10.82
N ILE A 195 -23.73 -31.70 -11.54
CA ILE A 195 -23.37 -32.65 -12.62
C ILE A 195 -22.60 -31.93 -13.73
N TYR A 196 -23.04 -30.75 -14.15
CA TYR A 196 -22.39 -29.94 -15.18
C TYR A 196 -20.96 -29.54 -14.79
N LEU A 197 -20.77 -29.03 -13.56
CA LEU A 197 -19.46 -28.66 -13.03
C LEU A 197 -18.53 -29.87 -12.91
N TYR A 198 -19.03 -31.00 -12.38
CA TYR A 198 -18.26 -32.24 -12.34
C TYR A 198 -17.83 -32.68 -13.74
N ALA A 199 -18.75 -32.68 -14.71
CA ALA A 199 -18.46 -33.10 -16.07
C ALA A 199 -17.37 -32.23 -16.72
N ASN A 200 -17.46 -30.91 -16.56
CA ASN A 200 -16.44 -29.98 -17.04
C ASN A 200 -15.09 -30.20 -16.34
N ALA A 201 -15.07 -30.41 -15.04
CA ALA A 201 -13.85 -30.75 -14.32
C ALA A 201 -13.19 -32.02 -14.87
N THR A 202 -13.97 -33.07 -15.19
CA THR A 202 -13.41 -34.28 -15.82
C THR A 202 -12.87 -34.01 -17.23
N GLY A 203 -13.54 -33.13 -17.99
CA GLY A 203 -13.11 -32.67 -19.31
C GLY A 203 -11.78 -31.91 -19.25
N GLU A 204 -11.65 -30.99 -18.28
CA GLU A 204 -10.44 -30.22 -18.03
C GLU A 204 -9.27 -31.12 -17.62
N VAL A 205 -9.48 -32.06 -16.68
CA VAL A 205 -8.44 -33.03 -16.28
C VAL A 205 -7.95 -33.80 -17.49
N LYS A 206 -8.86 -34.31 -18.33
CA LYS A 206 -8.51 -35.01 -19.57
C LYS A 206 -7.73 -34.11 -20.53
N ALA A 207 -8.16 -32.87 -20.72
CA ALA A 207 -7.51 -31.92 -21.63
C ALA A 207 -6.10 -31.54 -21.17
N LEU A 208 -5.88 -31.37 -19.86
CA LEU A 208 -4.60 -30.94 -19.28
C LEU A 208 -3.61 -32.09 -19.08
N THR A 209 -4.09 -33.27 -18.68
CA THR A 209 -3.22 -34.39 -18.24
C THR A 209 -3.29 -35.61 -19.15
N GLY A 210 -4.30 -35.69 -20.02
CA GLY A 210 -4.62 -36.90 -20.79
C GLY A 210 -5.23 -38.03 -19.97
N LEU A 211 -5.36 -37.87 -18.64
CA LEU A 211 -5.93 -38.89 -17.76
C LEU A 211 -7.45 -38.98 -17.93
N THR A 212 -7.95 -40.20 -17.98
CA THR A 212 -9.39 -40.48 -17.97
C THR A 212 -9.68 -41.57 -16.97
N ALA A 213 -10.75 -41.43 -16.18
CA ALA A 213 -11.22 -42.50 -15.31
C ALA A 213 -11.55 -43.76 -16.12
N GLU A 214 -10.85 -44.85 -15.80
CA GLU A 214 -11.22 -46.20 -16.20
C GLU A 214 -12.41 -46.63 -15.35
N ARG A 215 -13.60 -46.69 -15.96
CA ARG A 215 -14.81 -47.13 -15.28
C ARG A 215 -14.93 -48.65 -15.38
N GLU A 216 -15.08 -49.31 -14.25
CA GLU A 216 -15.44 -50.73 -14.21
C GLU A 216 -16.83 -50.92 -14.83
N ARG A 217 -16.92 -51.80 -15.82
CA ARG A 217 -18.12 -52.02 -16.66
C ARG A 217 -19.39 -52.39 -15.86
N GLU A 218 -19.22 -52.85 -14.63
CA GLU A 218 -20.30 -53.34 -13.76
C GLU A 218 -20.93 -52.26 -12.87
N ARG A 219 -20.32 -51.06 -12.77
CA ARG A 219 -20.86 -49.99 -11.91
C ARG A 219 -22.07 -49.33 -12.54
N ARG A 220 -23.24 -49.57 -11.94
CA ARG A 220 -24.53 -48.99 -12.35
C ARG A 220 -24.65 -47.50 -12.03
N VAL A 221 -24.04 -47.05 -10.93
CA VAL A 221 -24.07 -45.65 -10.47
C VAL A 221 -22.91 -44.88 -11.08
N ALA A 222 -23.15 -43.65 -11.52
CA ALA A 222 -22.12 -42.76 -12.06
C ALA A 222 -21.28 -42.15 -10.92
N ASP A 223 -19.99 -41.90 -11.17
CA ASP A 223 -19.05 -41.47 -10.12
C ASP A 223 -19.46 -40.16 -9.45
N HIS A 224 -20.10 -39.25 -10.19
CA HIS A 224 -20.64 -38.00 -9.63
C HIS A 224 -21.87 -38.21 -8.74
N HIS A 225 -22.40 -39.41 -8.57
CA HIS A 225 -23.45 -39.72 -7.59
C HIS A 225 -22.92 -40.47 -6.38
N GLN A 226 -21.61 -40.71 -6.31
CA GLN A 226 -21.00 -41.37 -5.16
C GLN A 226 -20.99 -40.45 -3.96
N THR A 227 -21.26 -41.04 -2.80
CA THR A 227 -20.99 -40.42 -1.51
C THR A 227 -19.48 -40.27 -1.29
N GLU A 228 -19.08 -39.39 -0.38
CA GLU A 228 -17.66 -39.18 -0.07
C GLU A 228 -16.95 -40.47 0.37
N ALA A 229 -17.64 -41.32 1.15
CA ALA A 229 -17.11 -42.62 1.57
C ALA A 229 -16.91 -43.59 0.39
N GLU A 230 -17.86 -43.64 -0.54
CA GLU A 230 -17.75 -44.46 -1.76
C GLU A 230 -16.65 -43.94 -2.69
N MET A 231 -16.48 -42.62 -2.77
CA MET A 231 -15.41 -41.99 -3.53
C MET A 231 -14.04 -42.36 -2.94
N GLN A 232 -13.84 -42.22 -1.62
CA GLN A 232 -12.59 -42.60 -0.95
C GLN A 232 -12.24 -44.07 -1.19
N HIS A 233 -13.22 -44.98 -1.08
CA HIS A 233 -13.03 -46.39 -1.38
C HIS A 233 -12.64 -46.62 -2.86
N THR A 234 -13.25 -45.86 -3.78
CA THR A 234 -12.95 -45.95 -5.21
C THR A 234 -11.56 -45.41 -5.53
N CYS A 235 -11.16 -44.29 -4.93
CA CYS A 235 -9.81 -43.72 -5.08
C CYS A 235 -8.72 -44.66 -4.57
N ALA A 236 -8.96 -45.33 -3.43
CA ALA A 236 -8.01 -46.22 -2.79
C ALA A 236 -7.82 -47.56 -3.54
N ASN A 237 -8.88 -48.06 -4.17
CA ASN A 237 -8.91 -49.40 -4.76
C ASN A 237 -8.90 -49.43 -6.29
N SER A 238 -9.01 -48.27 -6.96
CA SER A 238 -8.96 -48.19 -8.42
C SER A 238 -7.56 -47.90 -8.94
N LYS A 239 -7.32 -48.24 -10.21
CA LYS A 239 -6.13 -47.79 -10.96
C LYS A 239 -6.17 -46.29 -11.30
N ASN A 240 -7.21 -45.57 -10.87
CA ASN A 240 -7.46 -44.17 -11.21
C ASN A 240 -6.88 -43.18 -10.16
N THR A 241 -5.97 -43.60 -9.27
CA THR A 241 -5.44 -42.74 -8.20
C THR A 241 -4.94 -41.39 -8.72
N ALA A 242 -4.08 -41.40 -9.74
CA ALA A 242 -3.56 -40.18 -10.35
C ALA A 242 -4.65 -39.32 -11.00
N TYR A 243 -5.71 -39.93 -11.54
CA TYR A 243 -6.85 -39.19 -12.09
C TYR A 243 -7.61 -38.46 -10.98
N TYR A 244 -7.93 -39.14 -9.86
CA TYR A 244 -8.68 -38.51 -8.77
C TYR A 244 -7.87 -37.44 -8.04
N GLU A 245 -6.55 -37.57 -7.95
CA GLU A 245 -5.68 -36.49 -7.43
C GLU A 245 -5.79 -35.22 -8.29
N ASN A 246 -5.77 -35.35 -9.62
CA ASN A 246 -5.94 -34.23 -10.53
C ASN A 246 -7.38 -33.69 -10.50
N LEU A 247 -8.39 -34.55 -10.38
CA LEU A 247 -9.78 -34.14 -10.26
C LEU A 247 -10.04 -33.35 -8.97
N HIS A 248 -9.57 -33.83 -7.81
CA HIS A 248 -9.80 -33.15 -6.54
C HIS A 248 -9.01 -31.83 -6.39
N SER A 249 -7.91 -31.68 -7.12
CA SER A 249 -7.14 -30.43 -7.15
C SER A 249 -7.75 -29.39 -8.11
N ASN A 250 -8.56 -29.82 -9.08
CA ASN A 250 -9.23 -28.97 -10.06
C ASN A 250 -10.17 -27.94 -9.41
N ALA A 251 -10.16 -26.70 -9.91
CA ALA A 251 -10.97 -25.62 -9.36
C ALA A 251 -12.47 -25.80 -9.65
N THR A 252 -12.82 -26.21 -10.86
CA THR A 252 -14.20 -26.49 -11.29
C THR A 252 -14.82 -27.63 -10.49
N TYR A 253 -14.03 -28.67 -10.15
CA TYR A 253 -14.48 -29.76 -9.27
C TYR A 253 -14.87 -29.26 -7.88
N LYS A 254 -14.10 -28.33 -7.29
CA LYS A 254 -14.37 -27.78 -5.96
C LYS A 254 -15.65 -26.94 -5.89
N LEU A 255 -16.20 -26.57 -7.05
CA LEU A 255 -17.48 -25.87 -7.16
C LEU A 255 -18.68 -26.82 -7.29
N SER A 256 -18.44 -28.12 -7.58
CA SER A 256 -19.45 -29.17 -7.69
C SER A 256 -19.78 -29.75 -6.31
#